data_AF-A0AB35HS45-F1
#
_entry.id   AF-A0AB35HS45-F1
#
_cell.length_a   1.000
_cell.length_b   1.000
_cell.length_c   1.000
_cell.angle_alpha   90.00
_cell.angle_beta   90.00
_cell.angle_gamma   90.00
#
_symmetry.space_group_name_H-M   'P 1'
#
loop_
_entity.id
_entity.type
_entity.pdbx_description
1 polymer ?
#
loop_
_entity_poly.entity_id
_entity_poly.type
_entity_poly.pdbx_seq_one_letter_code
_entity_poly.pdbx_strand_id
1 'polypeptide(L)' 'MKNLEKTKLTVELSQPGEDKTLKKNFNDVVSEPSESAVLALGETMANLAPEENELALVTETVEYSHVQDAEEITE' A
#
# COMPACT_ATOMS: atom_id res chain seq x y z
N MET A 1 -4.15 -13.66 19.75
CA MET A 1 -3.07 -12.99 18.96
C MET A 1 -3.70 -12.14 17.84
N LYS A 2 -2.95 -11.30 17.10
CA LYS A 2 -3.46 -10.59 15.89
C LYS A 2 -2.69 -11.10 14.67
N ASN A 3 -3.40 -11.60 13.66
CA ASN A 3 -2.80 -12.00 12.39
C ASN A 3 -2.91 -10.84 11.39
N LEU A 4 -1.81 -10.47 10.76
CA LEU A 4 -1.84 -9.54 9.62
C LEU A 4 -2.56 -10.23 8.46
N GLU A 5 -3.67 -9.67 8.01
CA GLU A 5 -4.42 -10.22 6.88
C GLU A 5 -4.04 -9.56 5.56
N LYS A 6 -3.83 -8.25 5.59
CA LYS A 6 -3.60 -7.50 4.36
C LYS A 6 -2.83 -6.22 4.63
N THR A 7 -1.95 -5.89 3.68
CA THR A 7 -1.30 -4.59 3.60
C THR A 7 -1.60 -3.98 2.25
N LYS A 8 -1.99 -2.70 2.25
CA LYS A 8 -2.31 -1.93 1.06
C LYS A 8 -1.49 -0.64 1.06
N LEU A 9 -0.90 -0.30 -0.08
CA LEU A 9 -0.19 0.96 -0.29
C LEU A 9 -1.00 1.83 -1.24
N THR A 10 -1.25 3.08 -0.86
CA THR A 10 -1.88 4.09 -1.71
C THR A 10 -0.88 5.21 -1.95
N VAL A 11 -0.63 5.54 -3.20
CA VAL A 11 0.27 6.62 -3.61
C VAL A 11 -0.55 7.69 -4.32
N GLU A 12 -0.32 8.94 -3.94
CA GLU A 12 -0.99 10.11 -4.51
C GLU A 12 0.06 11.04 -5.10
N LEU A 13 -0.13 11.41 -6.36
CA LEU A 13 0.75 12.32 -7.10
C LEU A 13 0.01 13.63 -7.38
N SER A 14 0.62 14.76 -7.07
CA SER A 14 0.17 16.07 -7.50
C SER A 14 0.49 16.26 -8.98
N GLN A 15 -0.44 16.86 -9.73
CA GLN A 15 -0.27 17.18 -11.14
C GLN A 15 -0.20 18.70 -11.31
N PRO A 16 0.74 19.23 -12.12
CA PRO A 16 0.85 20.66 -12.34
C PRO A 16 -0.42 21.19 -13.04
N GLY A 17 -0.99 22.26 -12.49
CA GLY A 17 -2.18 22.89 -13.06
C GLY A 17 -3.50 22.14 -12.80
N GLU A 18 -3.49 21.05 -12.03
CA GLU A 18 -4.71 20.42 -11.50
C GLU A 18 -4.77 20.49 -9.97
N ASP A 19 -5.94 20.84 -9.43
CA ASP A 19 -6.18 20.83 -7.98
C ASP A 19 -6.33 19.41 -7.40
N LYS A 20 -6.36 18.37 -8.26
CA LYS A 20 -6.60 16.98 -7.87
C LYS A 20 -5.33 16.16 -7.96
N THR A 21 -5.17 15.23 -7.02
CA THR A 21 -4.09 14.25 -7.03
C THR A 21 -4.47 12.98 -7.78
N LEU A 22 -3.55 12.43 -8.57
CA LEU A 22 -3.65 11.11 -9.17
C LEU A 22 -3.41 10.03 -8.10
N LYS A 23 -4.41 9.17 -7.84
CA LYS A 23 -4.30 8.10 -6.83
C LYS A 23 -4.02 6.74 -7.47
N LYS A 24 -3.04 6.01 -6.94
CA LYS A 24 -2.79 4.60 -7.22
C LYS A 24 -2.80 3.74 -5.98
N ASN A 25 -3.35 2.54 -6.11
CA ASN A 25 -3.51 1.57 -5.04
C ASN A 25 -2.75 0.30 -5.42
N PHE A 26 -1.93 -0.20 -4.49
CA PHE A 26 -1.23 -1.48 -4.54
C PHE A 26 -1.78 -2.34 -3.41
N ASN A 27 -2.40 -3.46 -3.74
CA ASN A 27 -3.11 -4.30 -2.76
C ASN A 27 -2.31 -5.52 -2.30
N ASP A 28 -1.19 -5.82 -2.97
CA ASP A 28 -0.33 -6.97 -2.73
C ASP A 28 1.00 -6.51 -2.12
N VAL A 29 0.92 -5.79 -1.01
CA VAL A 29 2.12 -5.30 -0.31
C VAL A 29 2.65 -6.41 0.59
N VAL A 30 3.90 -6.78 0.38
CA VAL A 30 4.61 -7.81 1.16
C VAL A 30 5.78 -7.17 1.90
N SER A 31 6.13 -7.72 3.07
CA SER A 31 7.20 -7.19 3.93
C SER A 31 8.61 -7.38 3.34
N GLU A 32 8.78 -8.35 2.45
CA GLU A 32 10.06 -8.66 1.80
C GLU A 32 9.83 -8.84 0.30
N PRO A 33 9.60 -7.73 -0.45
CA PRO A 33 9.41 -7.82 -1.89
C PRO A 33 10.72 -8.25 -2.56
N SER A 34 10.60 -9.02 -3.64
CA SER A 34 11.76 -9.30 -4.50
C SER A 34 12.27 -8.00 -5.13
N GLU A 35 13.56 -7.96 -5.46
CA GLU A 35 14.15 -6.80 -6.16
C GLU A 35 13.39 -6.44 -7.43
N SER A 36 12.95 -7.45 -8.20
CA SER A 36 12.13 -7.25 -9.40
C SER A 36 10.80 -6.53 -9.11
N ALA A 37 10.17 -6.80 -7.96
CA ALA A 37 8.94 -6.13 -7.56
C ALA A 37 9.20 -4.67 -7.14
N VAL A 38 10.32 -4.41 -6.48
CA VAL A 38 10.75 -3.04 -6.13
C VAL A 38 11.03 -2.22 -7.40
N LEU A 39 11.72 -2.81 -8.38
CA LEU A 39 12.01 -2.17 -9.66
C LEU A 39 10.71 -1.89 -10.44
N ALA A 40 9.79 -2.85 -10.52
CA ALA A 40 8.51 -2.67 -11.18
C ALA A 40 7.67 -1.55 -10.54
N LEU A 41 7.74 -1.39 -9.21
CA LEU A 41 7.12 -0.25 -8.52
C LEU A 41 7.78 1.07 -8.95
N GLY A 42 9.11 1.13 -8.99
CA GLY A 42 9.85 2.31 -9.45
C GLY A 42 9.52 2.69 -10.89
N GLU A 43 9.45 1.73 -11.80
CA GLU A 43 9.02 1.94 -13.20
C GLU A 43 7.57 2.41 -13.29
N THR A 44 6.68 1.83 -12.48
CA THR A 44 5.27 2.26 -12.42
C THR A 44 5.17 3.71 -11.95
N MET A 45 5.95 4.08 -10.94
CA MET A 45 6.03 5.46 -10.43
C MET A 45 6.59 6.43 -11.47
N ALA A 46 7.65 6.05 -12.18
CA ALA A 46 8.23 6.85 -13.26
C ALA A 46 7.26 7.06 -14.44
N ASN A 47 6.46 6.04 -14.78
CA ASN A 47 5.44 6.17 -15.84
C ASN A 47 4.23 7.01 -15.41
N LEU A 48 3.93 7.07 -14.11
CA LEU A 48 2.80 7.84 -13.56
C LEU A 48 3.15 9.30 -13.31
N ALA A 49 4.43 9.65 -13.32
CA ALA A 49 4.91 11.01 -13.21
C ALA A 49 5.53 11.45 -14.55
N PRO A 50 4.78 12.08 -15.48
CA PRO A 50 5.41 13.05 -16.38
C PRO A 50 6.29 13.99 -15.56
N GLU A 51 7.38 14.51 -16.11
CA GLU A 51 8.50 15.20 -15.41
C GLU A 51 8.11 16.30 -14.39
N GLU A 52 6.85 16.72 -14.38
CA GLU A 52 6.29 17.76 -13.54
C GLU A 52 5.36 17.27 -12.41
N ASN A 53 5.03 15.98 -12.35
CA ASN A 53 4.22 15.42 -11.26
C ASN A 53 5.09 15.22 -10.01
N GLU A 54 4.58 15.64 -8.86
CA GLU A 54 5.29 15.52 -7.58
C GLU A 54 4.58 14.52 -6.66
N LEU A 55 5.35 13.80 -5.85
CA LEU A 55 4.78 12.92 -4.83
C LEU A 55 4.04 13.77 -3.78
N ALA A 56 2.73 13.57 -3.65
CA ALA A 56 1.92 14.29 -2.68
C ALA A 56 1.81 13.53 -1.35
N LEU A 57 1.45 12.24 -1.42
CA LEU A 57 1.20 11.42 -0.25
C LEU A 57 1.45 9.94 -0.53
N VAL A 58 1.95 9.22 0.48
CA VAL A 58 1.99 7.76 0.52
C VAL A 58 1.29 7.31 1.79
N THR A 59 0.29 6.44 1.64
CA THR A 59 -0.49 5.86 2.74
C THR A 59 -0.34 4.35 2.74
N GLU A 60 0.15 3.79 3.85
CA GLU A 60 0.09 2.36 4.12
C GLU A 60 -1.12 2.05 5.00
N THR A 61 -1.89 1.04 4.65
CA THR A 61 -3.01 0.53 5.44
C THR A 61 -2.77 -0.94 5.75
N VAL A 62 -2.75 -1.27 7.05
CA VAL A 62 -2.57 -2.63 7.57
C VAL A 62 -3.85 -3.10 8.23
N GLU A 63 -4.35 -4.26 7.79
CA GLU A 63 -5.56 -4.89 8.30
C GLU A 63 -5.18 -6.14 9.11
N TYR A 64 -5.70 -6.23 10.33
CA TYR A 64 -5.43 -7.35 11.24
C TYR A 64 -6.72 -8.07 11.62
N SER A 65 -6.68 -9.41 11.59
CA SER A 65 -7.73 -10.25 12.16
C SER A 65 -7.49 -10.49 13.65
N HIS A 66 -8.56 -10.42 14.45
CA HIS A 66 -8.54 -10.80 15.85
C HIS A 66 -8.70 -12.32 15.96
N VAL A 67 -7.71 -13.01 16.52
CA VAL A 67 -7.91 -14.40 16.94
C VAL A 67 -8.51 -14.35 18.34
N GLN A 68 -9.80 -14.66 18.48
CA GLN A 68 -10.38 -15.03 19.77
C GLN A 68 -9.92 -16.45 20.05
N ASP A 69 -8.97 -16.59 20.97
CA ASP A 69 -8.67 -17.88 21.59
C ASP A 69 -9.96 -18.36 22.26
N ALA A 70 -10.51 -19.48 21.77
CA ALA A 70 -11.70 -20.08 22.36
C ALA A 70 -11.37 -20.44 23.80
N GLU A 71 -11.99 -19.77 24.77
CA GLU A 71 -11.97 -20.22 26.15
C GLU A 71 -12.47 -21.66 26.18
N GLU A 72 -11.59 -22.54 26.66
CA GLU A 72 -11.85 -23.94 26.94
C GLU A 72 -13.14 -24.05 27.76
N ILE A 73 -14.14 -24.72 27.20
CA ILE A 73 -15.37 -25.08 27.89
C ILE A 73 -14.97 -26.05 29.01
N THR A 74 -14.82 -25.55 30.24
CA THR A 74 -14.72 -26.43 31.41
C THR A 74 -16.11 -27.00 31.69
N GLU A 75 -16.20 -28.33 31.65
CA GLU A 75 -17.38 -29.19 31.88
C GLU A 75 -18.24 -28.83 33.11
#